data_AF-A0A8C4VCD7-F1
#
_entry.id   AF-A0A8C4VCD7-F1
#
_cell.length_a   1.000
_cell.length_b   1.000
_cell.length_c   1.000
_cell.angle_alpha   90.00
_cell.angle_beta   90.00
_cell.angle_gamma   90.00
#
_symmetry.space_group_name_H-M   'P 1'
#
loop_
_entity.id
_entity.type
_entity.pdbx_description
1 polymer ?
#
loop_
_entity_poly.entity_id
_entity_poly.type
_entity_poly.pdbx_seq_one_letter_code
_entity_poly.pdbx_strand_id
1 'polypeptide(L)'
;MAGEDGAAAPEAAQPPADPSPGSDGGGYDGKCVFCRIGRREEPGTALLPCESEGLVCFRDIRPGAPHHYLVVPIEHMGNCKTLKKEHIPLVEKMMEAGKNILQQNNFTDLNDIRMGFHWPPFCSISHLHLHVLAPASQLGFLSRMIYRINSYWFITAEQLIERLQTENAAS
;
A
#
# COMPACT_ATOMS: atom_id res chain seq x y z
N MET A 1 -66.20 9.78 15.85
CA MET A 1 -65.26 9.11 14.93
C MET A 1 -63.98 9.95 14.93
N ALA A 2 -63.05 9.62 15.82
CA ALA A 2 -61.72 10.25 15.86
C ALA A 2 -60.77 9.30 15.13
N GLY A 3 -60.14 9.78 14.06
CA GLY A 3 -59.17 9.04 13.26
C GLY A 3 -57.80 9.02 13.95
N GLU A 4 -57.11 7.90 13.81
CA GLU A 4 -55.79 7.64 14.38
C GLU A 4 -54.71 8.17 13.41
N ASP A 5 -53.92 9.15 13.85
CA ASP A 5 -52.75 9.65 13.13
C ASP A 5 -51.56 8.69 13.35
N GLY A 6 -51.29 7.85 12.34
CA GLY A 6 -50.12 6.99 12.29
C GLY A 6 -48.85 7.77 11.96
N ALA A 7 -48.00 8.01 12.95
CA ALA A 7 -46.67 8.57 12.76
C ALA A 7 -45.72 7.53 12.15
N ALA A 8 -45.31 7.73 10.90
CA ALA A 8 -44.25 6.95 10.26
C ALA A 8 -42.87 7.40 10.77
N ALA A 9 -42.06 6.44 11.22
CA ALA A 9 -40.68 6.65 11.65
C ALA A 9 -39.77 7.02 10.45
N PRO A 10 -38.70 7.82 10.65
CA PRO A 10 -37.79 8.19 9.58
C PRO A 10 -36.92 6.99 9.16
N GLU A 11 -36.88 6.76 7.85
CA GLU A 11 -36.05 5.75 7.20
C GLU A 11 -34.57 6.09 7.42
N ALA A 12 -33.83 5.16 8.03
CA ALA A 12 -32.41 5.33 8.30
C ALA A 12 -31.64 5.44 6.97
N ALA A 13 -30.97 6.57 6.74
CA ALA A 13 -30.09 6.78 5.61
C ALA A 13 -28.99 5.70 5.61
N GLN A 14 -29.00 4.86 4.58
CA GLN A 14 -27.95 3.87 4.33
C GLN A 14 -26.61 4.60 4.14
N PRO A 15 -25.50 4.12 4.72
CA PRO A 15 -24.17 4.65 4.42
C PRO A 15 -23.88 4.46 2.93
N PRO A 16 -23.11 5.38 2.29
CA PRO A 16 -22.79 5.26 0.87
C PRO A 16 -22.05 3.94 0.63
N ALA A 17 -22.57 3.16 -0.32
CA ALA A 17 -21.95 1.94 -0.80
C ALA A 17 -20.52 2.22 -1.27
N ASP A 18 -19.58 1.35 -0.89
CA ASP A 18 -18.21 1.36 -1.40
C ASP A 18 -18.24 1.46 -2.95
N PRO A 19 -17.42 2.33 -3.57
CA PRO A 19 -17.33 2.36 -5.01
C PRO A 19 -16.90 0.97 -5.49
N SER A 20 -17.75 0.38 -6.34
CA SER A 20 -17.55 -0.94 -6.91
C SER A 20 -16.15 -1.05 -7.55
N PRO A 21 -15.49 -2.22 -7.50
CA PRO A 21 -14.22 -2.44 -8.18
C PRO A 21 -14.47 -2.51 -9.69
N GLY A 22 -14.48 -1.34 -10.33
CA GLY A 22 -14.71 -1.17 -11.76
C GLY A 22 -13.41 -0.90 -12.51
N SER A 23 -13.13 -1.79 -13.46
CA SER A 23 -12.12 -1.75 -14.54
C SER A 23 -10.70 -2.24 -14.22
N ASP A 24 -10.43 -3.44 -14.72
CA ASP A 24 -9.15 -4.15 -14.82
C ASP A 24 -8.29 -3.55 -15.95
N GLY A 25 -7.99 -2.25 -15.83
CA GLY A 25 -7.09 -1.54 -16.75
C GLY A 25 -6.27 -0.55 -15.96
N GLY A 26 -4.95 -0.73 -15.93
CA GLY A 26 -4.02 0.23 -15.33
C GLY A 26 -4.37 1.64 -15.80
N GLY A 27 -4.65 2.52 -14.84
CA GLY A 27 -5.16 3.85 -15.13
C GLY A 27 -4.91 4.81 -13.98
N TYR A 28 -5.48 6.02 -14.07
CA TYR A 28 -5.33 7.07 -13.06
C TYR A 28 -6.66 7.35 -12.38
N ASP A 29 -6.65 7.40 -11.03
CA ASP A 29 -7.76 7.89 -10.24
C ASP A 29 -7.41 9.24 -9.60
N GLY A 30 -8.09 10.31 -10.00
CA GLY A 30 -7.86 11.66 -9.47
C GLY A 30 -8.19 11.82 -7.99
N LYS A 31 -8.97 10.91 -7.40
CA LYS A 31 -9.25 10.89 -5.95
C LYS A 31 -8.12 10.20 -5.18
N CYS A 32 -7.36 9.32 -5.82
CA CYS A 32 -6.22 8.62 -5.22
C CYS A 32 -5.01 9.56 -5.08
N VAL A 33 -4.59 9.82 -3.84
CA VAL A 33 -3.41 10.65 -3.57
C VAL A 33 -2.13 10.09 -4.19
N PHE A 34 -1.97 8.77 -4.27
CA PHE A 34 -0.80 8.14 -4.88
C PHE A 34 -0.75 8.29 -6.39
N CYS A 35 -1.89 8.32 -7.08
CA CYS A 35 -1.94 8.65 -8.51
C CYS A 35 -1.48 10.09 -8.76
N ARG A 36 -1.93 11.03 -7.92
CA ARG A 36 -1.51 12.44 -8.01
C ARG A 36 -0.02 12.60 -7.69
N ILE A 37 0.52 11.88 -6.71
CA ILE A 37 1.97 11.82 -6.45
C ILE A 37 2.72 11.27 -7.67
N GLY A 38 2.26 10.17 -8.26
CA GLY A 38 2.84 9.55 -9.45
C GLY A 38 2.93 10.52 -10.63
N ARG A 39 1.95 11.42 -10.76
CA ARG A 39 1.91 12.48 -11.79
C ARG A 39 2.54 13.81 -11.37
N ARG A 40 3.15 13.90 -10.19
CA ARG A 40 3.75 15.13 -9.63
C ARG A 40 2.75 16.27 -9.44
N GLU A 41 1.50 15.91 -9.20
CA GLU A 41 0.38 16.84 -8.93
C GLU A 41 0.24 17.15 -7.43
N GLU A 42 1.00 16.48 -6.56
CA GLU A 42 1.03 16.72 -5.11
C GLU A 42 2.27 17.52 -4.69
N PRO A 43 2.18 18.87 -4.60
CA PRO A 43 3.33 19.73 -4.32
C PRO A 43 3.96 19.51 -2.93
N GLY A 44 3.21 18.90 -1.99
CA GLY A 44 3.69 18.59 -0.65
C GLY A 44 4.55 17.32 -0.55
N THR A 45 4.69 16.55 -1.64
CA THR A 45 5.42 15.28 -1.63
C THR A 45 6.63 15.35 -2.54
N ALA A 46 7.82 15.34 -1.94
CA ALA A 46 9.08 15.26 -2.68
C ALA A 46 9.35 13.82 -3.14
N LEU A 47 9.50 13.63 -4.45
CA LEU A 47 9.91 12.36 -5.03
C LEU A 47 11.41 12.13 -4.81
N LEU A 48 11.76 10.89 -4.45
CA LEU A 48 13.13 10.41 -4.40
C LEU A 48 13.57 9.93 -5.79
N PRO A 49 14.86 10.06 -6.16
CA PRO A 49 15.38 9.49 -7.40
C PRO A 49 15.09 7.98 -7.46
N CYS A 50 14.31 7.56 -8.43
CA CYS A 50 13.95 6.16 -8.66
C CYS A 50 14.23 5.84 -10.12
N GLU A 51 15.17 4.92 -10.37
CA GLU A 51 15.55 4.51 -11.72
C GLU A 51 14.60 3.45 -12.29
N SER A 52 13.81 2.81 -11.42
CA SER A 52 12.84 1.80 -11.81
C SER A 52 11.67 2.42 -12.55
N GLU A 53 11.63 2.24 -13.87
CA GLU A 53 10.57 2.75 -14.74
C GLU A 53 9.17 2.35 -14.25
N GLY A 54 8.19 3.25 -14.35
CA GLY A 54 6.82 2.98 -13.93
C GLY A 54 6.60 2.97 -12.42
N LEU A 55 7.64 3.24 -11.61
CA LEU A 55 7.53 3.39 -10.16
C LEU A 55 7.92 4.82 -9.74
N VAL A 56 7.29 5.30 -8.68
CA VAL A 56 7.70 6.49 -7.95
C VAL A 56 7.98 6.13 -6.51
N CYS A 57 8.90 6.87 -5.89
CA CYS A 57 9.24 6.66 -4.51
C CYS A 57 9.30 7.97 -3.75
N PHE A 58 8.87 7.95 -2.50
CA PHE A 58 8.79 9.14 -1.66
C PHE A 58 8.83 8.76 -0.18
N ARG A 59 9.05 9.76 0.68
CA ARG A 59 9.05 9.57 2.13
C ARG A 59 7.63 9.43 2.66
N ASP A 60 7.44 8.48 3.57
CA ASP A 60 6.18 8.37 4.30
C ASP A 60 5.99 9.61 5.19
N ILE A 61 4.77 10.14 5.24
CA ILE A 61 4.43 11.35 6.02
C ILE A 61 4.48 11.13 7.53
N ARG A 62 4.40 9.86 7.98
CA ARG A 62 4.44 9.41 9.37
C ARG A 62 5.51 8.31 9.49
N PRO A 63 6.81 8.67 9.43
CA PRO A 63 7.88 7.69 9.41
C PRO A 63 7.86 6.78 10.64
N GLY A 64 7.83 5.47 10.41
CA GLY A 64 7.85 4.45 11.47
C GLY A 64 9.25 4.01 11.88
N ALA A 65 10.25 4.34 11.05
CA ALA A 65 11.68 4.11 11.18
C ALA A 65 12.44 5.34 10.63
N PRO A 66 13.75 5.51 10.91
CA PRO A 66 14.55 6.62 10.38
C PRO A 66 14.49 6.76 8.86
N HIS A 67 14.54 5.63 8.15
CA HIS A 67 14.24 5.52 6.73
C HIS A 67 12.88 4.83 6.58
N HIS A 68 11.84 5.60 6.26
CA HIS A 68 10.53 5.07 5.90
C HIS A 68 10.12 5.64 4.55
N TYR A 69 10.20 4.79 3.52
CA TYR A 69 9.88 5.15 2.15
C TYR A 69 8.72 4.31 1.63
N LEU A 70 7.98 4.87 0.69
CA LEU A 70 6.95 4.18 -0.07
C LEU A 70 7.44 4.04 -1.51
N VAL A 71 7.37 2.82 -2.05
CA VAL A 71 7.55 2.53 -3.48
C VAL A 71 6.18 2.23 -4.05
N VAL A 72 5.79 2.96 -5.09
CA VAL A 72 4.41 2.97 -5.59
C VAL A 72 4.41 2.93 -7.12
N PRO A 73 3.63 2.06 -7.78
CA PRO A 73 3.43 2.12 -9.22
C PRO A 73 2.81 3.46 -9.65
N ILE A 74 3.16 3.95 -10.83
CA ILE A 74 2.54 5.16 -11.38
C ILE A 74 1.08 4.88 -11.77
N GLU A 75 0.84 3.70 -12.37
CA GLU A 75 -0.49 3.24 -12.72
C GLU A 75 -1.24 2.78 -11.46
N HIS A 76 -2.48 3.25 -11.32
CA HIS A 76 -3.36 2.80 -10.26
C HIS A 76 -3.63 1.31 -10.42
N MET A 77 -3.42 0.59 -9.33
CA MET A 77 -3.85 -0.79 -9.18
C MET A 77 -4.28 -1.02 -7.74
N GLY A 78 -5.01 -2.11 -7.50
CA GLY A 78 -5.49 -2.46 -6.16
C GLY A 78 -4.37 -2.67 -5.13
N ASN A 79 -4.71 -3.26 -3.98
CA ASN A 79 -3.74 -3.53 -2.92
C ASN A 79 -3.02 -4.88 -3.12
N CYS A 80 -2.13 -5.24 -2.19
CA CYS A 80 -1.38 -6.49 -2.27
C CYS A 80 -2.24 -7.77 -2.36
N LYS A 81 -3.50 -7.74 -1.89
CA LYS A 81 -4.42 -8.88 -1.92
C LYS A 81 -5.04 -9.10 -3.31
N THR A 82 -5.04 -8.09 -4.17
CA THR A 82 -5.53 -8.22 -5.55
C THR A 82 -4.46 -8.68 -6.52
N LEU A 83 -3.20 -8.82 -6.07
CA LEU A 83 -2.12 -9.31 -6.90
C LEU A 83 -2.32 -10.78 -7.24
N LYS A 84 -1.82 -11.15 -8.42
CA LYS A 84 -1.80 -12.51 -8.96
C LYS A 84 -0.35 -12.90 -9.27
N LYS A 85 -0.11 -14.17 -9.58
CA LYS A 85 1.22 -14.70 -9.94
C LYS A 85 1.95 -13.88 -11.02
N GLU A 86 1.23 -13.37 -12.01
CA GLU A 86 1.78 -12.50 -13.08
C GLU A 86 2.36 -11.17 -12.57
N HIS A 87 2.00 -10.75 -11.35
CA HIS A 87 2.49 -9.53 -10.72
C HIS A 87 3.73 -9.76 -9.85
N ILE A 88 4.23 -10.99 -9.71
CA ILE A 88 5.48 -11.25 -8.96
C ILE A 88 6.64 -10.38 -9.46
N PRO A 89 6.89 -10.23 -10.78
CA PRO A 89 7.96 -9.37 -11.27
C PRO A 89 7.81 -7.90 -10.85
N LEU A 90 6.58 -7.41 -10.69
CA LEU A 90 6.33 -6.07 -10.18
C LEU A 90 6.74 -5.95 -8.71
N VAL A 91 6.39 -6.93 -7.87
CA VAL A 91 6.76 -6.94 -6.45
C VAL A 91 8.28 -6.98 -6.29
N GLU A 92 8.96 -7.83 -7.08
CA GLU A 92 10.43 -7.91 -7.10
C GLU A 92 11.06 -6.57 -7.52
N LYS A 93 10.54 -5.94 -8.58
CA LYS A 93 10.99 -4.61 -9.03
C LYS A 93 10.80 -3.54 -7.96
N MET A 94 9.70 -3.59 -7.20
CA MET A 94 9.46 -2.66 -6.09
C MET A 94 10.45 -2.87 -4.95
N MET A 95 10.79 -4.13 -4.63
CA MET A 95 11.81 -4.44 -3.61
C MET A 95 13.19 -3.93 -4.03
N GLU A 96 13.57 -4.13 -5.30
CA GLU A 96 14.82 -3.63 -5.85
C GLU A 96 14.89 -2.10 -5.79
N ALA A 97 13.82 -1.40 -6.21
CA ALA A 97 13.73 0.06 -6.09
C ALA A 97 13.89 0.52 -4.62
N GLY A 98 13.25 -0.18 -3.69
CA GLY A 98 13.37 0.10 -2.26
C GLY A 98 14.79 -0.04 -1.73
N LYS A 99 15.51 -1.10 -2.12
CA LYS A 99 16.92 -1.33 -1.75
C LYS A 99 17.83 -0.23 -2.33
N ASN A 100 17.62 0.13 -3.59
CA ASN A 100 18.40 1.18 -4.24
C ASN A 100 18.22 2.53 -3.55
N ILE A 101 17.00 2.86 -3.13
CA ILE A 101 16.73 4.11 -2.41
C ILE A 101 17.38 4.14 -1.03
N LEU A 102 17.39 3.02 -0.31
CA LEU A 102 18.10 2.93 0.96
C LEU A 102 19.59 3.23 0.75
N GLN A 103 20.22 2.60 -0.26
CA GLN A 103 21.63 2.81 -0.58
C GLN A 103 21.92 4.28 -0.97
N GLN A 104 21.08 4.88 -1.81
CA GLN A 104 21.18 6.30 -2.19
C GLN A 104 21.02 7.25 -0.99
N ASN A 105 20.32 6.82 0.06
CA ASN A 105 20.14 7.58 1.30
C ASN A 105 21.11 7.12 2.41
N ASN A 106 22.26 6.54 2.03
CA ASN A 106 23.35 6.12 2.91
C ASN A 106 23.01 5.01 3.93
N PHE A 107 22.01 4.19 3.63
CA PHE A 107 21.69 2.99 4.42
C PHE A 107 22.08 1.73 3.64
N THR A 108 23.10 1.01 4.12
CA THR A 108 23.67 -0.15 3.42
C THR A 108 23.49 -1.49 4.14
N ASP A 109 23.02 -1.51 5.40
CA ASP A 109 22.79 -2.75 6.14
C ASP A 109 21.45 -3.40 5.77
N LEU A 110 21.43 -4.07 4.62
CA LEU A 110 20.23 -4.71 4.10
C LEU A 110 19.72 -5.89 4.95
N ASN A 111 20.42 -6.31 6.01
CA ASN A 111 19.92 -7.30 6.95
C ASN A 111 18.98 -6.68 8.00
N ASP A 112 19.06 -5.37 8.21
CA ASP A 112 18.23 -4.64 9.17
C ASP A 112 17.15 -3.82 8.47
N ILE A 113 16.44 -4.43 7.51
CA ILE A 113 15.35 -3.79 6.77
C ILE A 113 14.04 -4.54 6.96
N ARG A 114 12.94 -3.84 6.76
CA ARG A 114 11.62 -4.44 6.62
C ARG A 114 10.96 -3.91 5.37
N MET A 115 10.64 -4.80 4.44
CA MET A 115 9.90 -4.51 3.24
C MET A 115 8.58 -5.29 3.23
N GLY A 116 7.49 -4.62 2.90
CA GLY A 116 6.21 -5.31 2.78
C GLY A 116 5.00 -4.38 2.65
N PHE A 117 3.83 -4.96 2.81
CA PHE A 117 2.55 -4.33 2.52
C PHE A 117 1.64 -4.43 3.73
N HIS A 118 0.83 -3.40 3.97
CA HIS A 118 -0.31 -3.55 4.85
C HIS A 118 -1.32 -4.52 4.23
N TRP A 119 -1.88 -5.42 5.04
CA TRP A 119 -2.87 -6.40 4.59
C TRP A 119 -4.28 -5.82 4.75
N PRO A 120 -5.15 -5.83 3.71
CA PRO A 120 -6.53 -5.35 3.83
C PRO A 120 -7.33 -6.13 4.89
N PRO A 121 -8.25 -5.48 5.62
CA PRO A 121 -8.77 -4.12 5.43
C PRO A 121 -7.94 -3.00 6.07
N PHE A 122 -6.74 -3.30 6.60
CA PHE A 122 -5.91 -2.33 7.34
C PHE A 122 -5.05 -1.43 6.45
N CYS A 123 -5.38 -1.32 5.17
CA CYS A 123 -4.73 -0.40 4.22
C CYS A 123 -5.42 0.96 4.28
N SER A 124 -4.67 2.04 4.54
CA SER A 124 -5.24 3.39 4.50
C SER A 124 -5.52 3.88 3.07
N ILE A 125 -4.80 3.34 2.07
CA ILE A 125 -4.91 3.75 0.66
C ILE A 125 -5.00 2.49 -0.20
N SER A 126 -6.06 2.39 -1.00
CA SER A 126 -6.27 1.26 -1.92
C SER A 126 -5.54 1.48 -3.26
N HIS A 127 -4.23 1.70 -3.18
CA HIS A 127 -3.29 1.72 -4.31
C HIS A 127 -2.06 0.97 -3.85
N LEU A 128 -1.58 -0.05 -4.59
CA LEU A 128 -0.38 -0.81 -4.22
C LEU A 128 0.79 0.08 -3.80
N HIS A 129 1.32 -0.14 -2.61
CA HIS A 129 2.49 0.57 -2.10
C HIS A 129 3.32 -0.35 -1.20
N LEU A 130 4.61 -0.45 -1.50
CA LEU A 130 5.55 -1.17 -0.66
C LEU A 130 6.12 -0.22 0.39
N HIS A 131 5.97 -0.58 1.66
CA HIS A 131 6.68 0.06 2.76
C HIS A 131 8.12 -0.45 2.79
N VAL A 132 9.07 0.48 2.80
CA VAL A 132 10.50 0.22 2.96
C VAL A 132 10.94 0.89 4.26
N LEU A 133 11.23 0.08 5.28
CA LEU A 133 11.61 0.54 6.62
C LEU A 133 13.04 0.12 6.93
N ALA A 134 13.85 1.06 7.39
CA ALA A 134 15.18 0.79 7.89
C ALA A 134 15.65 1.85 8.90
N PRO A 135 16.54 1.51 9.84
CA PRO A 135 16.77 0.17 10.35
C PRO A 135 15.51 -0.42 11.00
N ALA A 136 15.21 -1.69 10.76
CA ALA A 136 14.07 -2.40 11.34
C ALA A 136 14.22 -2.57 12.87
N SER A 137 15.45 -2.61 13.37
CA SER A 137 15.80 -2.61 14.79
C SER A 137 15.38 -1.32 15.53
N GLN A 138 15.20 -0.20 14.80
CA GLN A 138 14.81 1.10 15.36
C GLN A 138 13.36 1.47 15.07
N LEU A 139 12.50 0.50 14.79
CA LEU A 139 11.06 0.74 14.70
C LEU A 139 10.53 1.27 16.03
N GLY A 140 9.78 2.38 15.99
CA GLY A 140 9.08 2.90 17.16
C GLY A 140 8.10 1.88 17.76
N PHE A 141 7.71 2.04 19.04
CA PHE A 141 6.91 1.03 19.75
C PHE A 141 5.62 0.63 19.00
N LEU A 142 4.85 1.61 18.51
CA LEU A 142 3.64 1.36 17.72
C LEU A 142 3.97 0.74 16.35
N SER A 143 4.98 1.28 15.65
CA SER A 143 5.45 0.78 14.36
C SER A 143 5.85 -0.69 14.44
N ARG A 144 6.54 -1.09 15.51
CA ARG A 144 6.96 -2.48 15.74
C ARG A 144 5.78 -3.44 15.85
N MET A 145 4.63 -2.96 16.36
CA MET A 145 3.39 -3.73 16.41
C MET A 145 2.73 -3.83 15.03
N ILE A 146 2.67 -2.71 14.29
CA ILE A 146 2.03 -2.62 12.97
C ILE A 146 2.81 -3.44 11.93
N TYR A 147 4.11 -3.23 11.82
CA TYR A 147 5.00 -3.88 10.86
C TYR A 147 5.51 -5.24 11.35
N ARG A 148 4.83 -5.88 12.30
CA ARG A 148 5.27 -7.16 12.86
C ARG A 148 5.16 -8.28 11.82
N ILE A 149 6.22 -9.07 11.64
CA ILE A 149 6.20 -10.28 10.79
C ILE A 149 5.11 -11.23 11.33
N ASN A 150 4.42 -11.93 10.43
CA ASN A 150 3.38 -12.92 10.78
C ASN A 150 2.24 -12.28 11.59
N SER A 151 1.79 -11.10 11.16
CA SER A 151 0.65 -10.43 11.76
C SER A 151 -0.49 -10.30 10.76
N TYR A 152 -1.71 -10.11 11.25
CA TYR A 152 -2.89 -9.93 10.41
C TYR A 152 -2.90 -8.59 9.64
N TRP A 153 -1.96 -7.70 9.94
CA TRP A 153 -1.92 -6.31 9.47
C TRP A 153 -0.85 -6.08 8.41
N PHE A 154 0.14 -6.96 8.33
CA PHE A 154 1.34 -6.76 7.51
C PHE A 154 1.87 -8.08 6.96
N ILE A 155 2.13 -8.10 5.65
CA ILE A 155 2.79 -9.20 4.95
C ILE A 155 4.13 -8.70 4.40
N THR A 156 5.21 -9.46 4.59
CA THR A 156 6.49 -9.13 3.94
C THR A 156 6.40 -9.34 2.44
N ALA A 157 7.24 -8.66 1.67
CA ALA A 157 7.24 -8.82 0.21
C ALA A 157 7.59 -10.25 -0.20
N GLU A 158 8.51 -10.89 0.51
CA GLU A 158 8.90 -12.29 0.32
C GLU A 158 7.74 -13.24 0.60
N GLN A 159 7.03 -13.08 1.71
CA GLN A 159 5.84 -13.88 2.04
C GLN A 159 4.71 -13.70 1.02
N LEU A 160 4.56 -12.49 0.49
CA LEU A 160 3.58 -12.23 -0.56
C LEU A 160 3.94 -12.97 -1.85
N ILE A 161 5.21 -12.96 -2.25
CA ILE A 161 5.69 -13.71 -3.42
C ILE A 161 5.44 -15.21 -3.24
N GLU A 162 5.81 -15.78 -2.08
CA GLU A 162 5.56 -17.20 -1.76
C GLU A 162 4.06 -17.55 -1.84
N ARG A 163 3.21 -16.68 -1.31
CA ARG A 163 1.74 -16.83 -1.40
C ARG A 163 1.26 -16.85 -2.86
N LEU A 164 1.71 -15.88 -3.67
CA LEU A 164 1.31 -15.78 -5.09
C LEU A 164 1.80 -16.97 -5.93
N GLN A 165 2.91 -17.60 -5.53
CA GLN A 165 3.42 -18.82 -6.16
C GLN A 165 2.57 -20.04 -5.81
N THR A 166 2.12 -20.15 -4.55
CA THR A 166 1.43 -21.32 -4.01
C THR A 166 -0.07 -21.36 -4.31
N GLU A 167 -0.75 -20.22 -4.41
CA GLU A 167 -2.19 -20.16 -4.74
C GLU A 167 -2.53 -20.78 -6.12
N ASN A 168 -1.57 -20.79 -7.06
CA ASN A 168 -1.70 -21.47 -8.36
C ASN A 168 -1.30 -22.96 -8.36
N ALA A 169 -0.70 -23.48 -7.29
CA ALA A 169 -0.41 -24.92 -7.19
C ALA A 169 -1.64 -25.74 -6.74
N ALA A 170 -2.67 -25.06 -6.25
CA ALA A 170 -3.94 -25.65 -5.79
C ALA A 170 -5.10 -25.46 -6.79
N SER A 171 -4.82 -24.95 -8.00
CA SER A 171 -5.80 -24.72 -9.08
C SER A 171 -5.58 -25.67 -10.24
#